data_AF-A0AA96JUZ2-F1
#
_entry.id   AF-A0AA96JUZ2-F1
#
_cell.length_a   1.000
_cell.length_b   1.000
_cell.length_c   1.000
_cell.angle_alpha   90.00
_cell.angle_beta   90.00
_cell.angle_gamma   90.00
#
_symmetry.space_group_name_H-M   'P 1'
#
loop_
_entity.id
_entity.type
_entity.pdbx_description
1 polymer ?
#
loop_
_entity_poly.entity_id
_entity_poly.type
_entity_poly.pdbx_seq_one_letter_code
_entity_poly.pdbx_strand_id
1 'polypeptide(L)'
;MVPLIRSRQQVVVAPVDPSKLEPGDIVLARVAGTVYLHLVSALDPARKRVQISNNRGRINGWTTHDRVYGICTAVDGTPRTAAATKVRS
;
A
#
# COMPACT_ATOMS: atom_id res chain seq x y z
N MET A 1 -3.91 -7.91 7.25
CA MET A 1 -2.59 -8.21 6.66
C MET A 1 -1.67 -8.84 7.72
N VAL A 2 -2.06 -9.93 8.37
CA VAL A 2 -1.28 -10.51 9.49
C VAL A 2 0.07 -11.05 8.99
N PRO A 3 1.20 -10.86 9.70
CA PRO A 3 1.35 -10.13 10.98
C PRO A 3 1.40 -8.59 10.91
N LEU A 4 1.57 -7.93 9.76
CA LEU A 4 1.74 -6.47 9.68
C LEU A 4 0.57 -5.67 10.27
N ILE A 5 -0.67 -6.08 9.97
CA ILE A 5 -1.90 -5.48 10.50
C ILE A 5 -2.88 -6.59 10.83
N ARG A 6 -3.26 -6.68 12.11
CA ARG A 6 -4.23 -7.63 12.67
C ARG A 6 -5.66 -7.12 12.49
N SER A 7 -6.62 -8.03 12.63
CA SER A 7 -8.04 -7.67 12.58
C SER A 7 -8.37 -6.65 13.66
N ARG A 8 -9.22 -5.66 13.32
CA ARG A 8 -9.68 -4.56 14.18
C ARG A 8 -8.62 -3.52 14.60
N GLN A 9 -7.38 -3.62 14.13
CA GLN A 9 -6.43 -2.51 14.33
C GLN A 9 -6.87 -1.31 13.50
N GLN A 10 -6.89 -0.14 14.13
CA GLN A 10 -7.18 1.12 13.48
C GLN A 10 -6.01 1.51 12.58
N VAL A 11 -6.31 2.01 11.39
CA VAL A 11 -5.32 2.46 10.42
C VAL A 11 -5.63 3.88 9.99
N VAL A 12 -4.57 4.67 9.80
CA VAL A 12 -4.68 5.99 9.17
C VAL A 12 -4.11 5.86 7.77
N VAL A 13 -4.86 6.36 6.79
CA VAL A 13 -4.44 6.41 5.39
C VAL A 13 -4.45 7.85 4.91
N ALA A 14 -3.48 8.21 4.08
CA ALA A 14 -3.41 9.51 3.43
C ALA A 14 -3.24 9.33 1.91
N PRO A 15 -3.71 10.29 1.09
CA PRO A 15 -3.47 10.28 -0.35
C PRO A 15 -1.99 10.13 -0.64
N VAL A 16 -1.63 9.23 -1.55
CA VAL A 16 -0.23 8.92 -1.86
C VAL A 16 0.15 9.44 -3.23
N ASP A 17 1.43 9.81 -3.39
CA ASP A 17 2.08 9.89 -4.69
C ASP A 17 2.66 8.51 -5.05
N PRO A 18 2.04 7.75 -5.98
CA PRO A 18 2.45 6.39 -6.27
C PRO A 18 3.85 6.30 -6.90
N SER A 19 4.40 7.42 -7.41
CA SER A 19 5.76 7.44 -7.96
C SER A 19 6.85 7.32 -6.90
N LYS A 20 6.51 7.56 -5.63
CA LYS A 20 7.42 7.49 -4.47
C LYS A 20 7.33 6.18 -3.69
N LEU A 21 6.52 5.23 -4.16
CA LEU A 21 6.34 3.95 -3.49
C LEU A 21 7.60 3.09 -3.58
N GLU A 22 7.77 2.23 -2.58
CA GLU A 22 8.81 1.21 -2.54
C GLU A 22 8.25 -0.14 -2.04
N PRO A 23 8.89 -1.27 -2.34
CA PRO A 23 8.54 -2.55 -1.74
C PRO A 23 8.52 -2.46 -0.21
N GLY A 24 7.48 -3.01 0.42
CA GLY A 24 7.25 -2.89 1.87
C GLY A 24 6.20 -1.84 2.26
N ASP A 25 5.84 -0.92 1.35
CA ASP A 25 4.75 0.02 1.60
C ASP A 25 3.40 -0.70 1.72
N ILE A 26 2.56 -0.18 2.60
CA ILE A 26 1.18 -0.63 2.77
C ILE A 26 0.26 0.42 2.15
N VAL A 27 -0.47 0.05 1.11
CA VAL A 27 -1.30 0.97 0.33
C VAL A 27 -2.76 0.57 0.33
N LEU A 28 -3.64 1.56 0.30
CA LEU A 28 -5.05 1.39 -0.06
C LEU A 28 -5.14 1.36 -1.58
N ALA A 29 -5.46 0.21 -2.15
CA ALA A 29 -5.46 0.06 -3.60
C ALA A 29 -6.56 -0.89 -4.09
N ARG A 30 -6.96 -0.73 -5.35
CA ARG A 30 -7.86 -1.67 -6.03
C ARG A 30 -7.06 -2.73 -6.79
N VAL A 31 -7.27 -4.00 -6.48
CA VAL A 31 -6.72 -5.13 -7.24
C VAL A 31 -7.77 -6.25 -7.33
N ALA A 32 -7.87 -6.90 -8.48
CA ALA A 32 -8.86 -7.95 -8.75
C ALA A 32 -10.30 -7.56 -8.34
N GLY A 33 -10.69 -6.30 -8.60
CA GLY A 33 -12.04 -5.80 -8.35
C GLY A 33 -12.31 -5.25 -6.94
N THR A 34 -11.48 -5.58 -5.95
CA THR A 34 -11.69 -5.18 -4.53
C THR A 34 -10.72 -4.09 -4.10
N VAL A 35 -11.12 -3.27 -3.11
CA VAL A 35 -10.30 -2.21 -2.52
C VAL A 35 -9.97 -2.58 -1.09
N TYR A 36 -8.69 -2.86 -0.81
CA TYR A 36 -8.21 -3.18 0.52
C TYR A 36 -6.85 -2.54 0.79
N LEU A 37 -6.37 -2.71 2.02
CA LEU A 37 -4.95 -2.54 2.32
C LEU A 37 -4.14 -3.71 1.77
N HIS A 38 -3.05 -3.35 1.12
CA HIS A 38 -2.21 -4.26 0.36
C HIS A 38 -0.73 -3.99 0.60
N LEU A 39 0.09 -5.03 0.56
CA LEU A 39 1.55 -4.90 0.62
C LEU A 39 2.09 -4.73 -0.80
N VAL A 40 2.87 -3.69 -1.01
CA VAL A 40 3.67 -3.51 -2.24
C VAL A 40 4.85 -4.46 -2.19
N SER A 41 5.00 -5.33 -3.19
CA SER A 41 6.13 -6.27 -3.28
C SER A 41 7.12 -5.95 -4.39
N ALA A 42 6.70 -5.21 -5.41
CA ALA A 42 7.54 -4.78 -6.52
C ALA A 42 6.93 -3.56 -7.23
N LEU A 43 7.73 -2.90 -8.06
CA LEU A 43 7.35 -1.74 -8.86
C LEU A 43 7.67 -1.99 -10.33
N ASP A 44 6.89 -1.39 -11.23
CA ASP A 44 7.20 -1.25 -12.65
C ASP A 44 6.93 0.21 -13.05
N PRO A 45 7.89 1.13 -12.77
CA PRO A 45 7.72 2.56 -13.02
C PRO A 45 7.50 2.87 -14.50
N ALA A 46 8.11 2.09 -15.39
CA ALA A 46 7.94 2.23 -16.83
C ALA A 46 6.48 2.03 -17.26
N ARG A 47 5.76 1.10 -16.62
CA ARG A 47 4.32 0.87 -16.86
C ARG A 47 3.40 1.52 -15.83
N LYS A 48 3.94 2.36 -14.94
CA LYS A 48 3.20 3.05 -13.86
C LYS A 48 2.29 2.09 -13.07
N ARG A 49 2.84 0.97 -12.62
CA ARG A 49 2.10 -0.04 -11.86
C ARG A 49 2.95 -0.61 -10.72
N VAL A 50 2.25 -1.11 -9.71
CA VAL A 50 2.84 -1.76 -8.53
C VAL A 50 2.34 -3.20 -8.44
N GLN A 51 3.21 -4.08 -7.96
CA GLN A 51 2.85 -5.45 -7.64
C GLN A 51 2.35 -5.52 -6.21
N ILE A 52 1.21 -6.17 -6.05
CA ILE A 52 0.59 -6.41 -4.76
C ILE A 52 0.80 -7.87 -4.36
N SER A 53 1.27 -8.08 -3.15
CA SER A 53 1.32 -9.39 -2.51
C SER A 53 0.42 -9.44 -1.29
N ASN A 54 0.14 -10.66 -0.84
CA ASN A 54 -0.27 -10.87 0.53
C ASN A 54 0.98 -10.90 1.44
N ASN A 55 0.76 -10.68 2.73
CA ASN A 55 1.84 -10.70 3.72
C ASN A 55 2.31 -12.13 4.07
N ARG A 56 2.12 -13.10 3.17
CA ARG A 56 2.49 -14.52 3.28
C ARG A 56 3.19 -15.04 2.02
N GLY A 57 3.69 -14.15 1.16
CA GLY A 57 4.49 -14.51 -0.02
C GLY A 57 3.72 -14.84 -1.30
N ARG A 58 2.37 -14.78 -1.31
CA ARG A 58 1.58 -14.93 -2.54
C ARG A 58 1.43 -13.58 -3.25
N ILE A 59 1.66 -13.55 -4.56
CA ILE A 59 1.33 -12.39 -5.41
C ILE A 59 -0.17 -12.40 -5.70
N ASN A 60 -0.85 -11.28 -5.40
CA ASN A 60 -2.27 -11.11 -5.68
C ASN A 60 -2.51 -10.49 -7.07
N GLY A 61 -1.54 -9.75 -7.60
CA GLY A 61 -1.61 -9.19 -8.95
C GLY A 61 -0.85 -7.88 -9.08
N TRP A 62 -0.97 -7.25 -10.26
CA TRP A 62 -0.47 -5.92 -10.53
C TRP A 62 -1.63 -4.93 -10.60
N THR A 63 -1.41 -3.70 -10.12
CA THR A 63 -2.36 -2.61 -10.27
C THR A 63 -1.65 -1.31 -10.65
N THR A 64 -2.31 -0.49 -11.45
CA THR A 64 -1.78 0.76 -11.97
C THR A 64 -1.80 1.87 -10.92
N HIS A 65 -0.99 2.91 -11.08
CA HIS A 65 -0.86 4.01 -10.11
C HIS A 65 -2.20 4.72 -9.82
N ASP A 66 -3.10 4.86 -10.80
CA ASP A 66 -4.44 5.43 -10.65
C ASP A 66 -5.36 4.61 -9.72
N ARG A 67 -5.00 3.36 -9.48
CA ARG A 67 -5.72 2.43 -8.58
C ARG A 67 -5.06 2.32 -7.21
N VAL A 68 -4.03 3.13 -6.95
CA VAL A 68 -3.41 3.27 -5.63
C VAL A 68 -3.88 4.61 -5.04
N TYR A 69 -4.78 4.52 -4.06
CA TYR A 69 -5.51 5.68 -3.55
C TYR A 69 -4.83 6.35 -2.36
N GLY A 70 -4.11 5.56 -1.55
CA GLY A 70 -3.44 6.09 -0.36
C GLY A 70 -2.40 5.15 0.22
N ILE A 71 -1.64 5.66 1.18
CA ILE A 71 -0.62 4.93 1.93
C ILE A 71 -0.99 4.92 3.42
N CYS A 72 -0.74 3.79 4.08
CA CYS A 72 -0.93 3.65 5.52
C CYS A 72 0.14 4.44 6.27
N THR A 73 -0.27 5.48 6.99
CA THR A 73 0.62 6.38 7.74
C THR A 73 0.69 6.05 9.22
N ALA A 74 -0.28 5.33 9.78
CA ALA A 74 -0.25 4.84 11.15
C ALA A 74 -1.09 3.59 11.37
N VAL A 75 -0.75 2.79 12.38
CA VAL A 75 -1.52 1.63 12.86
C VAL A 75 -1.64 1.73 14.38
N ASP A 76 -2.86 1.73 14.93
CA ASP A 76 -3.15 1.93 16.36
C ASP A 76 -2.36 3.10 16.98
N GLY A 77 -2.33 4.23 16.25
CA GLY A 77 -1.60 5.44 16.68
C GLY A 77 -0.08 5.38 16.50
N THR A 78 0.51 4.22 16.19
CA THR A 78 1.94 4.09 15.90
C THR A 78 2.25 4.59 14.48
N PRO A 79 3.06 5.64 14.31
CA PRO A 79 3.36 6.20 12.99
C PRO A 79 4.24 5.27 12.14
N ARG A 80 3.99 5.28 10.84
CA ARG A 80 4.88 4.71 9.81
C ARG A 80 5.62 5.86 9.14
N THR A 81 6.72 6.30 9.74
CA THR A 81 7.46 7.52 9.36
C THR A 81 7.88 7.55 7.89
N ALA A 82 8.28 6.41 7.32
CA ALA A 82 8.62 6.28 5.90
C ALA A 82 7.46 6.62 4.94
N ALA A 83 6.20 6.52 5.40
CA ALA A 83 5.04 6.85 4.58
C ALA A 83 4.83 8.37 4.45
N ALA A 84 5.33 9.18 5.38
CA ALA A 84 5.07 10.62 5.43
C ALA A 84 5.62 11.36 4.20
N THR A 85 6.78 10.96 3.69
CA THR A 85 7.43 11.58 2.52
C THR A 85 6.72 11.24 1.18
N LYS A 86 5.79 10.28 1.23
CA LYS A 86 5.06 9.73 0.08
C LYS A 86 3.64 10.28 -0.01
N VAL A 87 3.18 11.00 1.00
CA VAL A 87 1.86 11.64 0.99
C VAL A 87 1.84 12.74 -0.07
N ARG A 88 0.75 12.82 -0.83
CA ARG A 88 0.51 13.91 -1.79
C ARG A 88 -0.04 15.12 -1.03
N SER A 89 0.61 16.26 -1.22
CA SER A 89 0.17 17.59 -0.77
C SER A 89 -1.06 18.06 -1.53
#